data_AF-A0A090QFB8-F1
#
_entry.id   AF-A0A090QFB8-F1
#
_cell.length_a   1.000
_cell.length_b   1.000
_cell.length_c   1.000
_cell.angle_alpha   90.00
_cell.angle_beta   90.00
_cell.angle_gamma   90.00
#
_symmetry.space_group_name_H-M   'P 1'
#
loop_
_entity.id
_entity.type
_entity.pdbx_description
1 polymer ?
#
loop_
_entity_poly.entity_id
_entity_poly.type
_entity_poly.pdbx_seq_one_letter_code
_entity_poly.pdbx_strand_id
1 'polypeptide(L)'
;MSVLKDISIYTYETEVPLKEVFQKIAEKENQGPSINHKVSKKELQSYFSEVLPNYDEDRVYASDIKKVVQWYNLLQSNDLLNSLSQEEE
;
A
#
# COMPACT_ATOMS: atom_id res chain seq x y z
N MET A 1 7.36 15.34 13.01
CA MET A 1 6.02 14.93 12.51
C MET A 1 6.23 14.08 11.29
N SER A 2 6.13 12.76 11.41
CA SER A 2 6.41 11.84 10.31
C SER A 2 5.13 11.65 9.49
N VAL A 3 5.11 12.26 8.29
CA VAL A 3 3.97 12.27 7.35
C VAL A 3 3.50 10.86 6.97
N LEU A 4 4.37 9.85 7.11
CA LEU A 4 4.03 8.47 6.79
C LEU A 4 3.25 7.75 7.91
N LYS A 5 3.34 8.20 9.17
CA LYS A 5 2.66 7.57 10.32
C LYS A 5 1.16 7.91 10.38
N ASP A 6 0.73 8.96 9.69
CA ASP A 6 -0.66 9.44 9.64
C ASP A 6 -1.44 8.99 8.38
N ILE A 7 -0.86 8.14 7.53
CA ILE A 7 -1.51 7.71 6.29
C ILE A 7 -2.21 6.36 6.50
N SER A 8 -3.54 6.41 6.45
CA SER A 8 -4.42 5.26 6.44
C SER A 8 -5.23 5.23 5.15
N ILE A 9 -5.51 4.02 4.67
CA ILE A 9 -6.42 3.77 3.56
C ILE A 9 -7.80 3.53 4.13
N TYR A 10 -8.76 4.34 3.69
CA TYR A 10 -10.16 4.17 4.06
C TYR A 10 -10.73 2.93 3.37
N THR A 11 -11.36 2.07 4.15
CA THR A 11 -12.20 0.97 3.69
C THR A 11 -13.66 1.31 3.98
N TYR A 12 -14.60 0.55 3.41
CA TYR A 12 -16.03 0.79 3.65
C TYR A 12 -16.44 0.62 5.12
N GLU A 13 -15.67 -0.13 5.90
CA GLU A 13 -15.97 -0.43 7.30
C GLU A 13 -15.02 0.29 8.28
N THR A 14 -13.73 0.32 7.98
CA THR A 14 -12.68 0.82 8.88
C THR A 14 -11.56 1.55 8.14
N GLU A 15 -10.60 2.09 8.89
CA GLU A 15 -9.35 2.61 8.33
C GLU A 15 -8.25 1.56 8.49
N VAL A 16 -7.59 1.22 7.38
CA VAL A 16 -6.48 0.27 7.37
C VAL A 16 -5.18 1.06 7.24
N PRO A 17 -4.25 0.96 8.20
CA PRO A 17 -3.00 1.69 8.14
C PRO A 17 -2.14 1.19 6.98
N LEU A 18 -1.39 2.11 6.35
CA LEU A 18 -0.59 1.82 5.17
C LEU A 18 0.40 0.64 5.36
N LYS A 19 0.93 0.49 6.58
CA LYS A 19 1.81 -0.64 6.95
C LYS A 19 1.16 -2.00 6.70
N GLU A 20 -0.12 -2.14 7.02
CA GLU A 20 -0.85 -3.40 6.88
C GLU A 20 -1.12 -3.67 5.39
N VAL A 21 -1.42 -2.62 4.64
CA VAL A 21 -1.55 -2.73 3.17
C VAL A 21 -0.25 -3.21 2.56
N PHE A 22 0.90 -2.66 2.96
CA PHE A 22 2.21 -3.13 2.48
C PHE A 22 2.50 -4.58 2.85
N GLN A 23 2.13 -5.02 4.05
CA GLN A 23 2.26 -6.43 4.44
C GLN A 23 1.40 -7.33 3.55
N LYS A 24 0.14 -6.97 3.28
CA LYS A 24 -0.73 -7.72 2.35
C LYS A 24 -0.15 -7.79 0.94
N ILE A 25 0.44 -6.70 0.45
CA ILE A 25 1.14 -6.67 -0.84
C ILE A 25 2.33 -7.64 -0.80
N ALA A 26 3.16 -7.58 0.25
CA ALA A 26 4.32 -8.46 0.39
C ALA A 26 3.92 -9.93 0.49
N GLU A 27 2.87 -10.27 1.24
CA GLU A 27 2.37 -11.64 1.32
C GLU A 27 1.90 -12.15 -0.05
N LYS A 28 1.17 -11.31 -0.81
CA LYS A 28 0.71 -11.64 -2.16
C LYS A 28 1.87 -11.86 -3.13
N GLU A 29 2.89 -11.01 -3.08
CA GLU A 29 4.07 -11.05 -3.97
C GLU A 29 5.20 -11.96 -3.44
N ASN A 30 4.99 -12.70 -2.34
CA ASN A 30 6.01 -13.50 -1.65
C ASN A 30 7.29 -12.70 -1.32
N GLN A 31 7.12 -11.53 -0.70
CA GLN A 31 8.18 -10.56 -0.39
C GLN A 31 8.91 -10.05 -1.64
N GLY A 32 8.23 -10.09 -2.79
CA GLY A 32 8.71 -9.58 -4.07
C GLY A 32 8.30 -8.13 -4.33
N PRO A 33 8.85 -7.53 -5.40
CA PRO A 33 8.40 -6.22 -5.88
C PRO A 33 6.97 -6.30 -6.41
N SER A 34 6.18 -5.26 -6.14
CA SER A 34 4.82 -5.14 -6.66
C SER A 34 4.81 -4.67 -8.11
N ILE A 35 3.62 -4.49 -8.67
CA ILE A 35 3.41 -3.87 -9.99
C ILE A 35 4.08 -2.49 -10.09
N ASN A 36 4.32 -2.04 -11.32
CA ASN A 36 4.90 -0.73 -11.55
C ASN A 36 3.88 0.39 -11.28
N HIS A 37 4.24 1.37 -10.44
CA HIS A 37 3.42 2.56 -10.19
C HIS A 37 3.12 3.42 -11.44
N LYS A 38 3.77 3.15 -12.57
CA LYS A 38 3.53 3.81 -13.87
C LYS A 38 2.47 3.14 -14.75
N VAL A 39 1.87 2.05 -14.30
CA VAL A 39 0.75 1.39 -15.01
C VAL A 39 -0.51 2.25 -15.04
N SER A 40 -1.49 1.80 -15.82
CA SER A 40 -2.75 2.52 -15.99
C SER A 40 -3.52 2.60 -14.67
N LYS A 41 -4.35 3.65 -14.50
CA LYS A 41 -5.22 3.79 -13.30
C LYS A 41 -6.06 2.55 -13.05
N LYS A 42 -6.59 1.94 -14.12
CA LYS A 42 -7.40 0.73 -14.07
C LYS A 42 -6.62 -0.48 -13.55
N GLU A 43 -5.35 -0.62 -13.95
CA GLU A 43 -4.49 -1.70 -13.47
C GLU A 43 -4.12 -1.49 -12.00
N LEU A 44 -3.83 -0.26 -11.59
CA LEU A 44 -3.59 0.09 -10.19
C LEU A 44 -4.80 -0.25 -9.32
N GLN A 45 -6.00 0.15 -9.74
CA GLN A 45 -7.25 -0.16 -9.02
C GLN A 45 -7.50 -1.65 -8.96
N SER A 46 -7.38 -2.38 -10.07
CA SER A 46 -7.55 -3.84 -10.10
C SER A 46 -6.60 -4.53 -9.13
N TYR A 47 -5.33 -4.14 -9.15
CA TYR A 47 -4.33 -4.69 -8.23
C TYR A 47 -4.66 -4.39 -6.77
N PHE A 48 -5.09 -3.15 -6.50
CA PHE A 48 -5.45 -2.74 -5.16
C PHE A 48 -6.70 -3.45 -4.65
N SER A 49 -7.71 -3.65 -5.50
CA SER A 49 -8.89 -4.47 -5.22
C SER A 49 -8.52 -5.93 -4.91
N GLU A 50 -7.48 -6.48 -5.54
CA GLU A 50 -7.02 -7.84 -5.23
C GLU A 50 -6.30 -7.95 -3.88
N VAL A 51 -5.64 -6.89 -3.43
CA VAL A 51 -4.93 -6.83 -2.14
C VAL A 51 -5.88 -6.47 -1.02
N LEU A 52 -6.76 -5.50 -1.27
CA LEU A 52 -7.69 -4.93 -0.31
C LEU A 52 -9.06 -4.75 -0.99
N PRO A 53 -9.86 -5.81 -1.16
CA PRO A 53 -11.14 -5.74 -1.88
C PRO A 53 -12.17 -4.82 -1.25
N ASN A 54 -11.99 -4.47 0.03
CA ASN A 54 -12.93 -3.66 0.81
C ASN A 54 -12.55 -2.17 0.86
N TYR A 55 -11.55 -1.73 0.09
CA TYR A 55 -11.15 -0.32 0.07
C TYR A 55 -12.25 0.59 -0.48
N ASP A 56 -12.37 1.79 0.07
CA ASP A 56 -13.38 2.77 -0.33
C ASP A 56 -12.94 3.44 -1.64
N GLU A 57 -13.54 3.05 -2.76
CA GLU A 57 -13.21 3.57 -4.10
C GLU A 57 -13.55 5.06 -4.27
N ASP A 58 -14.50 5.58 -3.49
CA ASP A 58 -14.91 6.99 -3.54
C ASP A 58 -13.90 7.89 -2.81
N ARG A 59 -13.25 7.37 -1.76
CA ARG A 59 -12.22 8.09 -0.99
C ARG A 59 -10.80 7.84 -1.47
N VAL A 60 -10.52 6.66 -2.02
CA VAL A 60 -9.18 6.24 -2.41
C VAL A 60 -8.99 6.46 -3.90
N TYR A 61 -8.35 7.59 -4.25
CA TYR A 61 -8.09 7.90 -5.65
C TYR A 61 -6.94 7.05 -6.21
N ALA A 62 -6.96 6.85 -7.53
CA ALA A 62 -5.87 6.16 -8.24
C ALA A 62 -4.48 6.80 -8.02
N SER A 63 -4.42 8.10 -7.70
CA SER A 63 -3.18 8.78 -7.31
C SER A 63 -2.62 8.28 -5.98
N ASP A 64 -3.48 7.94 -5.03
CA ASP A 64 -3.05 7.48 -3.71
C ASP A 64 -2.63 6.02 -3.78
N ILE A 65 -3.35 5.18 -4.52
CA ILE A 65 -2.92 3.83 -4.87
C ILE A 65 -1.54 3.87 -5.56
N LYS A 66 -1.34 4.80 -6.50
CA LYS A 66 -0.05 4.99 -7.17
C LYS A 66 1.07 5.30 -6.17
N LYS A 67 0.83 6.18 -5.18
CA LYS A 67 1.81 6.48 -4.13
C LYS A 67 2.09 5.26 -3.25
N VAL A 68 1.06 4.51 -2.87
CA VAL A 68 1.19 3.26 -2.10
C VAL A 68 2.11 2.30 -2.82
N VAL A 69 1.82 1.98 -4.08
CA VAL A 69 2.65 1.08 -4.91
C VAL A 69 4.08 1.60 -5.08
N GLN A 70 4.25 2.92 -5.25
CA GLN A 70 5.58 3.53 -5.36
C GLN A 70 6.38 3.38 -4.06
N TRP A 71 5.77 3.67 -2.91
CA TRP A 71 6.41 3.54 -1.60
C TRP A 71 6.71 2.08 -1.27
N TYR A 72 5.78 1.16 -1.53
CA TYR A 72 6.00 -0.27 -1.36
C TYR A 72 7.24 -0.72 -2.13
N ASN A 73 7.30 -0.40 -3.43
CA ASN A 73 8.44 -0.78 -4.27
C ASN A 73 9.75 -0.16 -3.77
N LEU A 74 9.72 1.08 -3.28
CA LEU A 74 10.90 1.73 -2.72
C LEU A 74 11.36 1.04 -1.43
N LEU A 75 10.44 0.73 -0.52
CA LEU A 75 10.72 0.05 0.74
C LEU A 75 11.25 -1.36 0.50
N GLN A 76 10.60 -2.13 -0.38
CA GLN A 76 11.03 -3.45 -0.80
C GLN A 76 12.44 -3.41 -1.40
N SER A 77 12.72 -2.43 -2.27
CA SER A 77 14.05 -2.29 -2.90
C SER A 77 15.16 -1.95 -1.91
N ASN A 78 14.82 -1.39 -0.75
CA ASN A 78 15.76 -1.08 0.32
C ASN A 78 15.71 -2.09 1.48
N ASP A 79 14.93 -3.18 1.36
CA ASP A 79 14.67 -4.15 2.43
C ASP A 79 14.09 -3.53 3.72
N LEU A 80 13.43 -2.36 3.60
CA LEU A 80 12.88 -1.58 4.72
C LEU A 80 11.42 -1.95 5.05
N LEU A 81 10.84 -2.96 4.41
CA LEU A 81 9.50 -3.43 4.78
C LEU A 81 9.47 -4.00 6.19
N ASN A 82 10.55 -4.67 6.60
CA ASN A 82 10.68 -5.20 7.95
C ASN A 82 10.82 -4.09 8.99
N SER A 83 11.45 -2.95 8.66
CA SER A 83 11.64 -1.83 9.59
C SER A 83 10.33 -1.11 9.93
N LEU A 84 9.33 -1.14 9.05
CA LEU A 84 7.99 -0.64 9.35
C LEU A 84 7.27 -1.42 10.46
N SER A 85 7.73 -2.64 10.73
CA SER A 85 7.20 -3.50 11.79
C SER A 85 7.84 -3.22 13.16
N GLN A 86 8.99 -2.54 13.19
CA GLN A 86 9.84 -2.39 14.39
C GLN A 86 9.89 -0.98 14.99
N GLU A 87 9.16 0.01 14.48
CA GLU A 87 9.14 1.37 15.07
C GLU A 87 8.04 1.56 16.13
N GLU A 88 8.20 0.84 17.24
CA GLU A 88 7.74 1.24 18.58
C GLU A 88 8.92 1.20 19.56
N GLU A 89 9.80 2.21 19.50
CA GLU A 89 10.56 2.72 20.65
C GLU A 89 10.48 4.25 20.68
#